data_AF-A0A8J3ZL13-F1
#
_entry.id   AF-A0A8J3ZL13-F1
#
_cell.length_a   1.000
_cell.length_b   1.000
_cell.length_c   1.000
_cell.angle_alpha   90.00
_cell.angle_beta   90.00
_cell.angle_gamma   90.00
#
_symmetry.space_group_name_H-M   'P 1'
#
loop_
_entity.id
_entity.type
_entity.pdbx_description
1 polymer ?
#
loop_
_entity_poly.entity_id
_entity_poly.type
_entity_poly.pdbx_seq_one_letter_code
_entity_poly.pdbx_strand_id
1 'polypeptide(L)'
;MTTDIATTQAPSSVQLIDFDDAQIVPGIVNDTYFLIVSGMKPYQNMKVTLLPRTYIRQPEYWEVEVAGAVYGIPLPVMTPYHEFLPLEGSRGTKGILVIGKSTTCKLEFPVAN
;
A
#
# COMPACT_ATOMS: atom_id res chain seq x y z
N MET A 1 7.02 -10.01 -35.71
CA MET A 1 7.00 -10.30 -34.26
C MET A 1 7.60 -9.09 -33.58
N THR A 2 6.76 -8.18 -33.08
CA THR A 2 7.23 -6.95 -32.43
C THR A 2 7.38 -7.24 -30.96
N THR A 3 8.61 -7.35 -30.48
CA THR A 3 8.89 -7.47 -29.06
C THR A 3 8.70 -6.09 -28.44
N ASP A 4 7.58 -5.90 -27.75
CA ASP A 4 7.29 -4.70 -26.96
C ASP A 4 8.17 -4.75 -25.70
N ILE A 5 9.37 -4.19 -25.80
CA ILE A 5 10.24 -4.01 -24.64
C ILE A 5 9.72 -2.75 -23.94
N ALA A 6 8.69 -2.91 -23.12
CA ALA A 6 8.32 -1.91 -22.13
C ALA A 6 9.57 -1.65 -21.27
N THR A 7 10.29 -0.58 -21.59
CA THR A 7 11.44 -0.14 -20.80
C THR A 7 10.86 0.35 -19.49
N THR A 8 10.80 -0.53 -18.48
CA THR A 8 10.44 -0.16 -17.12
C THR A 8 11.55 0.75 -16.60
N GLN A 9 11.42 2.05 -16.83
CA GLN A 9 12.33 3.05 -16.29
C GLN A 9 12.40 2.86 -14.78
N ALA A 10 13.61 2.78 -14.22
CA ALA A 10 13.77 2.74 -12.77
C ALA A 10 13.19 4.03 -12.15
N PRO A 11 12.60 3.97 -10.94
CA PRO A 11 12.14 5.17 -10.28
C PRO A 11 13.33 6.09 -9.96
N SER A 12 13.15 7.40 -10.15
CA SER A 12 14.15 8.41 -9.79
C SER A 12 14.25 8.60 -8.27
N SER A 13 13.18 8.28 -7.54
CA SER A 13 13.16 8.23 -6.07
C SER A 13 12.06 7.29 -5.58
N VAL A 14 12.29 6.65 -4.44
CA VAL A 14 11.30 5.89 -3.67
C VAL A 14 11.34 6.38 -2.24
N GLN A 15 10.18 6.71 -1.66
CA GLN A 15 10.08 7.17 -0.28
C GLN A 15 8.75 6.75 0.33
N LEU A 16 8.68 6.66 1.66
CA LEU A 16 7.39 6.60 2.35
C LEU A 16 6.62 7.89 2.11
N ILE A 17 5.31 7.77 1.93
CA ILE A 17 4.38 8.90 1.86
C ILE A 17 3.29 8.72 2.90
N ASP A 18 2.72 9.83 3.35
CA ASP A 18 1.55 9.79 4.22
C ASP A 18 0.27 9.47 3.42
N PHE A 19 -0.75 9.06 4.17
CA PHE A 19 -2.07 8.68 3.68
C PHE A 19 -3.13 9.35 4.54
N ASP A 20 -4.32 9.53 3.96
CA ASP A 20 -5.42 10.22 4.62
C ASP A 20 -6.39 9.22 5.28
N ASP A 21 -6.59 8.06 4.66
CA ASP A 21 -7.46 7.00 5.18
C ASP A 21 -6.88 5.61 4.90
N ALA A 22 -7.14 4.68 5.82
CA ALA A 22 -6.80 3.28 5.66
C ALA A 22 -7.87 2.41 6.32
N GLN A 23 -8.31 1.36 5.64
CA GLN A 23 -9.37 0.47 6.12
C GLN A 23 -9.17 -0.97 5.65
N ILE A 24 -9.62 -1.91 6.49
CA ILE A 24 -9.70 -3.33 6.14
C ILE A 24 -11.15 -3.63 5.76
N VAL A 25 -11.34 -4.17 4.55
CA VAL A 25 -12.65 -4.61 4.07
C VAL A 25 -12.66 -6.12 3.86
N PRO A 26 -13.75 -6.83 4.24
CA PRO A 26 -13.88 -8.25 3.94
C PRO A 26 -14.09 -8.45 2.44
N GLY A 27 -13.51 -9.52 1.89
CA GLY A 27 -13.80 -9.99 0.55
C GLY A 27 -15.10 -10.79 0.48
N ILE A 28 -15.46 -11.19 -0.74
CA ILE A 28 -16.65 -12.02 -1.01
C ILE A 28 -16.42 -13.46 -0.50
N VAL A 29 -15.17 -13.91 -0.46
CA VAL A 29 -14.79 -15.23 0.06
C VAL A 29 -14.51 -15.10 1.55
N ASN A 30 -14.96 -16.08 2.34
CA ASN A 30 -14.73 -16.09 3.79
C ASN A 30 -13.23 -16.01 4.13
N ASP A 31 -12.89 -15.28 5.19
CA ASP A 31 -11.52 -15.05 5.68
C ASP A 31 -10.57 -14.40 4.64
N THR A 32 -11.11 -13.77 3.59
CA THR A 32 -10.36 -12.88 2.68
C THR A 32 -10.57 -11.44 3.09
N TYR A 33 -9.50 -10.65 3.04
CA TYR A 33 -9.52 -9.25 3.46
C TYR A 33 -8.65 -8.42 2.54
N PHE A 34 -9.07 -7.20 2.29
CA PHE A 34 -8.32 -6.23 1.52
C PHE A 34 -8.00 -5.03 2.40
N LEU A 35 -6.75 -4.60 2.38
CA LEU A 35 -6.36 -3.29 2.85
C LEU A 35 -6.58 -2.30 1.71
N ILE A 36 -7.36 -1.25 1.97
CA ILE A 36 -7.52 -0.10 1.10
C ILE A 36 -6.85 1.08 1.78
N VAL A 37 -5.92 1.74 1.09
CA VAL A 37 -5.28 2.98 1.56
C VAL A 37 -5.51 4.06 0.53
N SER A 38 -5.89 5.24 1.00
CA SER A 38 -6.13 6.40 0.14
C SER A 38 -5.52 7.66 0.69
N GLY A 39 -5.24 8.60 -0.21
CA GLY A 39 -4.79 9.93 0.13
C GLY A 39 -4.34 10.72 -1.08
N MET A 40 -3.50 11.71 -0.86
CA MET A 40 -2.97 12.57 -1.91
C MET A 40 -1.49 12.33 -2.16
N LYS A 41 -1.10 12.19 -3.43
CA LYS A 41 0.31 12.16 -3.87
C LYS A 41 0.73 13.52 -4.44
N PRO A 42 1.96 14.00 -4.16
CA PRO A 42 2.42 15.32 -4.60
C PRO A 42 2.79 15.40 -6.07
N TYR A 43 2.99 14.25 -6.74
CA TYR A 43 3.33 14.21 -8.16
C TYR A 43 2.37 13.31 -8.94
N GLN A 44 1.91 13.79 -10.09
CA GLN A 44 0.98 13.04 -10.94
C GLN A 44 1.57 11.70 -11.38
N ASN A 45 2.86 11.69 -11.73
CA ASN A 45 3.64 10.53 -12.16
C ASN A 45 4.24 9.72 -11.00
N MET A 46 3.87 9.99 -9.75
CA MET A 46 4.21 9.11 -8.63
C MET A 46 3.29 7.89 -8.64
N LYS A 47 3.86 6.69 -8.60
CA LYS A 47 3.13 5.44 -8.34
C LYS A 47 3.17 5.17 -6.85
N VAL A 48 2.01 4.95 -6.23
CA VAL A 48 1.92 4.51 -4.84
C VAL A 48 1.86 2.99 -4.82
N THR A 49 2.46 2.36 -3.82
CA THR A 49 2.44 0.91 -3.66
C THR A 49 2.42 0.57 -2.17
N LEU A 50 1.63 -0.43 -1.82
CA LEU A 50 1.57 -0.99 -0.47
C LEU A 50 2.60 -2.11 -0.37
N LEU A 51 3.56 -1.95 0.55
CA LEU A 51 4.69 -2.86 0.73
C LEU A 51 4.52 -3.60 2.06
N PRO A 52 3.89 -4.79 2.08
CA PRO A 52 3.88 -5.63 3.27
C PRO A 52 5.30 -6.07 3.60
N ARG A 53 5.71 -5.93 4.85
CA ARG A 53 7.00 -6.43 5.29
C ARG A 53 7.03 -7.96 5.32
N THR A 54 8.19 -8.54 5.03
CA THR A 54 8.38 -9.98 5.10
C THR A 54 8.74 -10.39 6.53
N TYR A 55 7.96 -11.28 7.11
CA TYR A 55 8.23 -11.86 8.42
C TYR A 55 8.41 -13.37 8.32
N ILE A 56 9.35 -13.92 9.10
CA ILE A 56 9.49 -15.37 9.27
C ILE A 56 8.35 -15.93 10.14
N ARG A 57 7.89 -15.14 11.12
CA ARG A 57 6.80 -15.48 12.03
C ARG A 57 5.73 -14.40 11.99
N GLN A 58 4.47 -14.82 11.92
CA GLN A 58 3.32 -13.90 11.93
C GLN A 58 3.31 -13.02 13.21
N PRO A 59 3.32 -11.69 13.08
CA PRO A 59 3.21 -10.74 14.19
C PRO A 59 1.75 -10.51 14.61
N GLU A 60 1.54 -9.73 15.68
CA GLU A 60 0.19 -9.29 16.06
C GLU A 60 -0.42 -8.33 15.03
N TYR A 61 0.38 -7.35 14.60
CA TYR A 61 0.03 -6.42 13.54
C TYR A 61 1.06 -6.56 12.44
N TRP A 62 0.61 -6.87 11.23
CA TRP A 62 1.50 -6.93 10.08
C TRP A 62 1.80 -5.53 9.56
N GLU A 63 3.08 -5.18 9.42
CA GLU A 63 3.48 -3.85 8.94
C GLU A 63 3.34 -3.76 7.42
N VAL A 64 2.62 -2.75 6.96
CA VAL A 64 2.46 -2.41 5.54
C VAL A 64 2.90 -0.96 5.34
N GLU A 65 3.96 -0.76 4.57
CA GLU A 65 4.51 0.54 4.26
C GLU A 65 3.83 1.15 3.02
N VAL A 66 3.49 2.44 3.07
CA VAL A 66 2.93 3.18 1.93
C VAL A 66 4.05 3.91 1.21
N ALA A 67 4.51 3.36 0.09
CA ALA A 67 5.65 3.88 -0.66
C ALA A 67 5.21 4.59 -1.94
N GLY A 68 5.80 5.76 -2.20
CA GLY A 68 5.67 6.51 -3.45
C GLY A 68 6.95 6.44 -4.27
N ALA A 69 6.84 6.05 -5.54
CA ALA A 69 7.94 5.99 -6.50
C ALA A 69 7.69 6.97 -7.66
N VAL A 70 8.62 7.90 -7.92
CA VAL A 70 8.50 8.88 -9.01
C VAL A 70 9.26 8.36 -10.23
N TYR A 71 8.65 8.47 -11.42
CA TYR A 71 9.27 8.03 -12.67
C TYR A 71 9.50 9.23 -13.59
N GLY A 72 10.76 9.52 -13.91
CA GLY A 72 11.14 10.65 -14.74
C GLY A 72 11.15 11.97 -13.98
N ILE A 73 10.83 13.06 -14.68
CA ILE A 73 10.77 14.41 -14.10
C ILE A 73 9.50 14.52 -13.22
N PRO A 74 9.59 14.91 -11.95
CA PRO A 74 8.43 15.08 -11.09
C PRO A 74 7.45 16.12 -11.66
N LEU A 75 6.16 15.76 -11.73
CA LEU A 75 5.09 16.66 -12.19
C LEU A 75 4.27 17.12 -10.97
N PRO A 76 4.53 18.32 -10.39
CA PRO A 76 3.99 18.76 -9.10
C PRO A 76 2.50 19.10 -9.20
N VAL A 77 1.66 18.07 -9.16
CA VAL A 77 0.21 18.14 -9.20
C VAL A 77 -0.33 17.20 -8.14
N MET A 78 -0.99 17.78 -7.13
CA MET A 78 -1.67 17.02 -6.09
C MET A 78 -2.76 16.16 -6.71
N THR A 79 -2.59 14.83 -6.61
CA THR A 79 -3.47 13.85 -7.25
C THR A 79 -3.92 12.83 -6.21
N PRO A 80 -5.22 12.45 -6.15
CA PRO A 80 -5.67 11.40 -5.26
C PRO A 80 -5.12 10.03 -5.70
N TYR A 81 -5.00 9.11 -4.75
CA TYR A 81 -4.72 7.70 -5.02
C TYR A 81 -5.60 6.78 -4.16
N HIS A 82 -5.83 5.58 -4.67
CA HIS A 82 -6.46 4.48 -3.97
C HIS A 82 -5.68 3.22 -4.30
N GLU A 83 -4.98 2.67 -3.31
CA GLU A 83 -4.21 1.43 -3.48
C GLU A 83 -4.85 0.31 -2.66
N PHE A 84 -4.76 -0.89 -3.23
CA PHE A 84 -5.41 -2.09 -2.73
C PHE A 84 -4.36 -3.17 -2.51
N LEU A 85 -4.39 -3.82 -1.35
CA LEU A 85 -3.55 -4.97 -1.04
C LEU A 85 -4.41 -6.12 -0.51
N PRO A 86 -4.50 -7.24 -1.25
CA PRO A 86 -5.02 -8.49 -0.70
C PRO A 86 -4.15 -8.93 0.48
N LEU A 87 -4.76 -9.27 1.61
CA LEU A 87 -4.05 -9.58 2.86
C LEU A 87 -3.75 -11.08 3.04
N GLU A 88 -4.05 -11.90 2.03
CA GLU A 88 -3.75 -13.33 2.01
C GLU A 88 -2.23 -13.54 2.03
N GLY A 89 -1.71 -13.96 3.19
CA GLY A 89 -0.29 -14.19 3.41
C GLY A 89 0.48 -13.00 4.02
N SER A 90 -0.16 -11.84 4.20
CA SER A 90 0.42 -10.66 4.86
C SER A 90 -0.54 -10.05 5.88
N ARG A 91 -1.04 -10.88 6.80
CA ARG A 91 -1.95 -10.48 7.88
C ARG A 91 -1.40 -10.79 9.25
N GLY A 92 -1.58 -9.86 10.20
CA GLY A 92 -1.25 -10.10 11.60
C GLY A 92 -2.31 -10.98 12.27
N THR A 93 -2.05 -11.45 13.49
CA THR A 93 -3.04 -12.20 14.26
C THR A 93 -4.17 -11.31 14.80
N LYS A 94 -3.90 -10.02 14.99
CA LYS A 94 -4.88 -9.01 15.41
C LYS A 94 -5.28 -8.08 14.26
N GLY A 95 -4.33 -7.72 13.40
CA GLY A 95 -4.58 -6.70 12.40
C GLY A 95 -3.40 -6.31 11.52
N ILE A 96 -3.47 -5.08 11.00
CA ILE A 96 -2.47 -4.45 10.14
C ILE A 96 -2.01 -3.13 10.78
N LEU A 97 -0.70 -2.85 10.70
CA LEU A 97 -0.12 -1.55 11.02
C LEU A 97 0.31 -0.90 9.71
N VAL A 98 -0.43 0.12 9.27
CA VAL A 98 -0.11 0.90 8.07
C VAL A 98 0.88 2.00 8.45
N ILE A 99 1.99 2.09 7.73
CA ILE A 99 3.11 2.98 8.02
C ILE A 99 3.30 3.94 6.83
N GLY A 100 3.05 5.22 7.09
CA GLY A 100 3.37 6.31 6.18
C GLY A 100 4.71 6.96 6.52
N LYS A 101 4.94 8.18 6.02
CA LYS A 101 6.18 8.92 6.28
C LYS A 101 6.26 9.45 7.71
N SER A 102 5.15 9.98 8.20
CA SER A 102 4.98 10.54 9.54
C SER A 102 3.74 10.00 10.26
N THR A 103 2.85 9.33 9.52
CA THR A 103 1.59 8.79 10.01
C THR A 103 1.70 7.28 10.23
N THR A 104 1.07 6.77 11.28
CA THR A 104 0.88 5.34 11.51
C THR A 104 -0.56 5.06 11.89
N CYS A 105 -1.14 3.97 11.38
CA CYS A 105 -2.52 3.59 11.65
C CYS A 105 -2.61 2.10 11.98
N LYS A 106 -3.20 1.76 13.13
CA LYS A 106 -3.49 0.37 13.52
C LYS A 106 -4.93 0.05 13.16
N LEU A 107 -5.11 -1.03 12.40
CA LEU A 107 -6.40 -1.53 11.97
C LEU A 107 -6.56 -2.96 12.50
N GLU A 108 -7.67 -3.23 13.17
CA GLU A 108 -8.03 -4.57 13.61
C GLU A 108 -8.91 -5.25 12.56
N PHE A 109 -8.82 -6.58 12.45
CA PHE A 109 -9.78 -7.32 11.63
C PHE A 109 -11.17 -7.25 12.26
N PRO A 110 -12.23 -7.13 11.45
CA PRO A 110 -13.58 -7.19 11.97
C PRO A 110 -13.81 -8.55 12.64
N VAL A 111 -14.34 -8.54 13.86
CA VAL A 111 -14.76 -9.75 14.56
C VAL A 111 -15.85 -10.43 13.74
N ALA A 112 -15.65 -11.70 13.40
CA ALA A 112 -16.72 -12.51 12.82
C ALA A 112 -17.85 -12.63 13.86
N ASN A 113 -19.03 -12.12 13.50
CA ASN A 113 -20.26 -12.31 14.29
C ASN A 113 -20.80 -13.73 14.13
#